data_AF-A0A3B9YWS1-F1
#
_entry.id   AF-A0A3B9YWS1-F1
#
_cell.length_a   1.000
_cell.length_b   1.000
_cell.length_c   1.000
_cell.angle_alpha   90.00
_cell.angle_beta   90.00
_cell.angle_gamma   90.00
#
_symmetry.space_group_name_H-M   'P 1'
#
loop_
_entity.id
_entity.type
_entity.pdbx_description
1 polymer ?
#
loop_
_entity_poly.entity_id
_entity_poly.type
_entity_poly.pdbx_seq_one_letter_code
_entity_poly.pdbx_strand_id
1 'polypeptide(L)'
;MLQETKFQSFTVAADPRQGPPRLAALRARLRAQGLDGFIIPRADEFQGEYVPARSERLSWLTGFTGSAGACVAMLDRAAVFVDGRYT
;
A
#
# COMPACT_ATOMS: atom_id res chain seq x y z
N MET A 1 -36.72 12.76 -14.75
CA MET A 1 -35.54 12.01 -14.24
C MET A 1 -34.78 12.93 -13.31
N LEU A 2 -34.85 12.70 -12.00
CA LEU A 2 -34.04 13.45 -11.04
C LEU A 2 -32.60 12.94 -11.18
N GLN A 3 -31.68 13.80 -11.59
CA GLN A 3 -30.25 13.52 -11.50
C GLN A 3 -29.89 13.49 -10.01
N GLU A 4 -29.42 12.34 -9.53
CA GLU A 4 -28.80 12.22 -8.21
C GLU A 4 -27.57 13.14 -8.14
N THR A 5 -27.63 14.17 -7.31
CA THR A 5 -26.51 15.06 -7.03
C THR A 5 -25.44 14.25 -6.30
N LYS A 6 -24.34 13.89 -6.98
CA LYS A 6 -23.20 13.21 -6.36
C LYS A 6 -22.43 14.20 -5.49
N PHE A 7 -22.68 14.17 -4.19
CA PHE A 7 -21.86 14.87 -3.20
C PHE A 7 -20.53 14.11 -3.00
N GLN A 8 -19.47 14.85 -2.68
CA GLN A 8 -18.19 14.26 -2.31
C GLN A 8 -18.35 13.43 -1.02
N SER A 9 -17.87 12.19 -1.04
CA SER A 9 -17.78 11.36 0.17
C SER A 9 -16.42 11.54 0.84
N PHE A 10 -16.41 11.64 2.17
CA PHE A 10 -15.20 11.78 2.98
C PHE A 10 -14.85 10.49 3.74
N THR A 11 -15.23 9.32 3.19
CA THR A 11 -14.89 8.02 3.80
C THR A 11 -13.37 7.84 3.85
N VAL A 12 -12.84 7.56 5.04
CA VAL A 12 -11.41 7.26 5.23
C VAL A 12 -11.13 5.82 4.81
N ALA A 13 -10.30 5.64 3.78
CA ALA A 13 -9.88 4.32 3.30
C ALA A 13 -8.66 3.76 4.06
N ALA A 14 -7.87 4.62 4.71
CA ALA A 14 -6.65 4.22 5.40
C ALA A 14 -6.95 3.64 6.79
N ASP A 15 -6.42 2.43 7.08
CA ASP A 15 -6.45 1.83 8.42
C ASP A 15 -5.06 1.26 8.80
N PRO A 16 -4.24 2.00 9.58
CA PRO A 16 -2.91 1.58 9.98
C PRO A 16 -2.87 0.27 10.77
N ARG A 17 -3.98 -0.11 11.43
CA ARG A 17 -4.06 -1.33 12.26
C ARG A 17 -3.97 -2.60 11.42
N GLN A 18 -4.28 -2.51 10.13
CA GLN A 18 -4.18 -3.64 9.21
C GLN A 18 -2.74 -3.95 8.78
N GLY A 19 -1.82 -2.98 8.92
CA GLY A 19 -0.43 -3.12 8.48
C GLY A 19 0.38 -4.15 9.27
N PRO A 20 0.48 -4.07 10.61
CA PRO A 20 1.26 -5.00 11.42
C PRO A 20 0.97 -6.49 11.18
N PRO A 21 -0.29 -6.97 11.17
CA PRO A 21 -0.56 -8.38 10.90
C PRO A 21 -0.21 -8.80 9.45
N ARG A 22 -0.40 -7.92 8.46
CA ARG A 22 -0.04 -8.19 7.06
C ARG A 22 1.47 -8.23 6.86
N LEU A 23 2.22 -7.33 7.50
CA LEU A 23 3.68 -7.33 7.50
C LEU A 23 4.25 -8.60 8.17
N ALA A 24 3.65 -9.06 9.27
CA ALA A 24 4.03 -10.31 9.91
C ALA A 24 3.84 -11.51 8.96
N ALA A 25 2.71 -11.58 8.25
CA ALA A 25 2.45 -12.62 7.26
C ALA A 25 3.43 -12.58 6.07
N LEU A 26 3.75 -11.38 5.56
CA LEU A 26 4.77 -11.20 4.52
C LEU A 26 6.13 -11.73 4.99
N ARG A 27 6.57 -11.36 6.20
CA ARG A 27 7.84 -11.81 6.77
C ARG A 27 7.91 -13.34 6.94
N ALA A 28 6.80 -13.97 7.33
CA ALA A 28 6.74 -15.43 7.39
C ALA A 28 6.98 -16.06 6.00
N ARG A 29 6.42 -15.46 4.94
CA ARG A 29 6.61 -15.91 3.56
C ARG A 29 8.04 -15.67 3.05
N LEU A 30 8.67 -14.55 3.44
CA LEU A 30 10.07 -14.26 3.10
C LEU A 30 11.03 -15.27 3.74
N ARG A 31 10.85 -15.56 5.05
CA ARG A 31 11.64 -16.60 5.74
C ARG A 31 11.49 -17.97 5.09
N ALA A 32 10.27 -18.36 4.74
CA ALA A 32 10.01 -19.65 4.08
C ALA A 32 10.69 -19.77 2.70
N GLN A 33 11.01 -18.65 2.05
CA GLN A 33 11.70 -18.62 0.76
C GLN A 33 13.20 -18.31 0.87
N GLY A 34 13.74 -18.09 2.07
CA GLY A 34 15.13 -17.67 2.27
C GLY A 34 15.42 -16.27 1.72
N LEU A 35 14.44 -15.36 1.76
CA LEU A 35 14.57 -13.98 1.29
C LEU A 35 14.75 -12.99 2.47
N ASP A 36 15.61 -12.00 2.29
CA ASP A 36 15.91 -10.98 3.33
C ASP A 36 14.92 -9.80 3.34
N GLY A 37 14.23 -9.57 2.23
CA GLY A 37 13.33 -8.44 2.10
C GLY A 37 12.50 -8.44 0.82
N PHE A 38 11.59 -7.48 0.74
CA PHE A 38 10.70 -7.29 -0.39
C PHE A 38 10.40 -5.79 -0.61
N ILE A 39 10.35 -5.38 -1.88
CA ILE A 39 10.01 -4.02 -2.27
C ILE A 39 8.57 -4.02 -2.79
N ILE A 40 7.73 -3.16 -2.23
CA ILE A 40 6.33 -2.97 -2.60
C ILE A 40 6.21 -1.59 -3.24
N PRO A 41 6.26 -1.49 -4.58
CA PRO A 41 6.08 -0.22 -5.26
C PRO A 41 4.61 0.21 -5.23
N ARG A 42 4.37 1.53 -5.34
CA ARG A 42 3.08 2.05 -5.77
C ARG A 42 2.93 1.91 -7.29
N ALA A 43 2.86 0.69 -7.79
CA ALA A 43 2.68 0.38 -9.21
C ALA A 43 1.98 -0.98 -9.41
N ASP A 44 1.37 -1.13 -10.58
CA ASP A 44 0.95 -2.42 -11.13
C ASP A 44 2.01 -2.95 -12.11
N GLU A 45 1.70 -4.08 -12.77
CA GLU A 45 2.58 -4.73 -13.74
C GLU A 45 2.89 -3.87 -14.99
N PHE A 46 2.12 -2.79 -15.23
CA PHE A 46 2.30 -1.86 -16.33
C PHE A 46 2.94 -0.54 -15.90
N GLN A 47 3.26 -0.40 -14.61
CA GLN A 47 3.84 0.82 -14.04
C GLN A 47 2.95 2.06 -14.24
N GLY A 48 1.63 1.84 -14.28
CA GLY A 48 0.66 2.90 -14.48
C GLY A 48 0.58 3.88 -13.29
N GLU A 49 0.28 5.13 -13.60
CA GLU A 49 0.01 6.15 -12.56
C GLU A 49 -1.29 5.85 -11.80
N TYR A 50 -2.28 5.19 -12.42
CA TYR A 50 -3.50 4.74 -11.77
C TYR A 50 -3.47 3.23 -11.59
N VAL A 51 -3.39 2.79 -10.34
CA VAL A 51 -3.35 1.37 -9.99
C VAL A 51 -4.76 0.92 -9.65
N PRO A 52 -5.29 -0.14 -10.27
CA PRO A 52 -6.61 -0.66 -9.92
C PRO A 52 -6.59 -1.21 -8.49
N ALA A 53 -7.71 -1.13 -7.77
CA ALA A 53 -7.81 -1.53 -6.35
C ALA A 53 -7.19 -2.90 -6.04
N ARG A 54 -7.33 -3.89 -6.93
CA ARG A 54 -6.74 -5.23 -6.77
C ARG A 54 -5.21 -5.25 -6.74
N SER A 55 -4.57 -4.21 -7.28
CA SER A 55 -3.12 -4.06 -7.43
C SER A 55 -2.54 -3.03 -6.45
N GLU A 56 -3.33 -2.41 -5.58
CA GLU A 56 -2.90 -1.42 -4.57
C GLU A 56 -2.16 -2.07 -3.38
N ARG A 57 -1.09 -2.82 -3.68
CA ARG A 57 -0.34 -3.62 -2.69
C ARG A 57 0.32 -2.76 -1.61
N LEU A 58 0.76 -1.55 -1.94
CA LEU A 58 1.33 -0.62 -0.97
C LEU A 58 0.29 -0.17 0.07
N SER A 59 -0.89 0.26 -0.40
CA SER A 59 -2.02 0.61 0.45
C SER A 59 -2.46 -0.58 1.29
N TRP A 60 -2.62 -1.75 0.68
CA TRP A 60 -2.95 -2.97 1.39
C TRP A 60 -1.94 -3.32 2.49
N LEU A 61 -0.63 -3.23 2.21
CA LEU A 61 0.38 -3.61 3.22
C LEU A 61 0.54 -2.56 4.34
N THR A 62 0.42 -1.27 4.02
CA THR A 62 0.86 -0.19 4.92
C THR A 62 -0.25 0.74 5.41
N GLY A 63 -1.40 0.74 4.74
CA GLY A 63 -2.45 1.75 4.91
C GLY A 63 -2.15 3.08 4.21
N PHE A 64 -1.00 3.24 3.54
CA PHE A 64 -0.66 4.44 2.79
C PHE A 64 -1.44 4.52 1.47
N THR A 65 -2.31 5.52 1.35
CA THR A 65 -3.20 5.73 0.18
C THR A 65 -2.73 6.84 -0.77
N GLY A 66 -1.51 7.36 -0.59
CA GLY A 66 -0.94 8.38 -1.48
C GLY A 66 -0.60 7.83 -2.87
N SER A 67 -0.52 8.71 -3.87
CA SER A 67 -0.31 8.31 -5.26
C SER A 67 1.15 7.98 -5.60
N ALA A 68 2.10 8.39 -4.77
CA ALA A 68 3.53 8.12 -4.97
C ALA A 68 4.19 7.62 -3.70
N GLY A 69 4.87 6.48 -3.80
CA GLY A 69 5.68 5.93 -2.73
C GLY A 69 6.08 4.47 -2.96
N ALA A 70 6.86 3.94 -2.03
CA ALA A 70 7.22 2.53 -1.99
C ALA A 70 7.45 2.09 -0.54
N CYS A 71 7.24 0.81 -0.26
CA CYS A 71 7.65 0.20 1.01
C CYS A 71 8.80 -0.76 0.78
N VAL A 72 9.81 -0.68 1.63
CA VAL A 72 10.86 -1.69 1.73
C VAL A 72 10.64 -2.44 3.03
N ALA A 73 10.25 -3.72 2.92
CA ALA A 73 9.99 -4.59 4.06
C ALA A 73 11.14 -5.58 4.23
N MET A 74 11.92 -5.41 5.30
CA MET A 74 12.96 -6.36 5.72
C MET A 74 12.40 -7.29 6.81
N LEU A 75 13.16 -8.34 7.16
CA LEU A 75 12.79 -9.29 8.21
C LEU A 75 12.62 -8.64 9.60
N ASP A 76 13.38 -7.59 9.90
CA ASP A 76 13.47 -6.90 11.19
C ASP A 76 12.90 -5.47 11.14
N ARG A 77 13.14 -4.74 10.06
CA ARG A 77 12.69 -3.35 9.85
C ARG A 77 11.81 -3.18 8.62
N ALA A 78 11.14 -2.04 8.50
CA ALA A 78 10.44 -1.64 7.30
C ALA A 78 10.43 -0.10 7.19
N ALA A 79 10.41 0.42 5.97
CA ALA A 79 10.33 1.86 5.72
C ALA A 79 9.39 2.14 4.55
N VAL A 80 8.63 3.23 4.66
CA VAL A 80 7.83 3.78 3.56
C VAL A 80 8.53 5.04 3.06
N PHE A 81 8.80 5.08 1.77
CA PHE A 81 9.39 6.21 1.07
C PHE A 81 8.28 6.93 0.32
N VAL A 82 8.18 8.23 0.51
CA VAL A 82 7.18 9.10 -0.13
C VAL A 82 7.86 10.38 -0.58
N ASP A 83 7.24 11.09 -1.52
CA ASP A 83 7.67 12.45 -1.87
C ASP A 83 7.06 13.51 -0.92
N GLY A 84 7.48 14.76 -1.10
CA GLY A 84 7.12 15.88 -0.23
C GLY A 84 5.61 16.21 -0.15
N ARG A 85 4.76 15.65 -1.01
CA ARG A 85 3.30 15.84 -0.93
C ARG A 85 2.66 15.06 0.22
N TYR A 86 3.39 14.09 0.77
CA TYR A 86 2.88 13.08 1.70
C TYR A 86 3.68 12.98 3.01
N THR A 87 4.48 14.00 3.32
CA THR A 87 5.24 14.12 4.59
C THR A 87 4.40 14.82 5.64
#